data_AF-A0AA42WFM5-F1
#
_entry.id   AF-A0AA42WFM5-F1
#
_cell.length_a   1.000
_cell.length_b   1.000
_cell.length_c   1.000
_cell.angle_alpha   90.00
_cell.angle_beta   90.00
_cell.angle_gamma   90.00
#
_symmetry.space_group_name_H-M   'P 1'
#
loop_
_entity.id
_entity.type
_entity.pdbx_description
1 polymer ?
#
loop_
_entity_poly.entity_id
_entity_poly.type
_entity_poly.pdbx_seq_one_letter_code
_entity_poly.pdbx_strand_id
1 'polypeptide(L)'
;MTGDISNVGGRPAAVDKKLQQVLYQELGSAAADFLLIPRDGPSLPRLSFNLPAVMAYCSAYCAQSAGNDCPDGSFPLDCTHFVAHSLSKSKILVNLPTAVCANGVCVRVAELAAAFLNSTGSYTNVKRINELSDSRAGDFCFVVSWFGVAKDHVMILADTISGARGRVYGHTNNRCGELVDLTEQDLVIYRIE
;
A
#
# COMPACT_ATOMS: atom_id res chain seq x y z
N MET A 1 25.40 -0.56 24.04
CA MET A 1 24.41 -1.64 23.84
C MET A 1 24.06 -1.66 22.36
N THR A 2 24.73 -2.50 21.58
CA THR A 2 24.44 -2.72 20.16
C THR A 2 23.31 -3.75 20.09
N GLY A 3 22.06 -3.25 20.02
CA GLY A 3 20.91 -4.11 19.77
C GLY A 3 21.05 -4.76 18.40
N ASP A 4 20.90 -6.08 18.37
CA ASP A 4 20.93 -6.91 17.17
C ASP A 4 19.78 -6.52 16.24
N ILE A 5 20.11 -5.95 15.07
CA ILE A 5 19.15 -5.40 14.08
C ILE A 5 18.64 -6.51 13.14
N SER A 6 19.02 -7.77 13.38
CA SER A 6 18.93 -8.85 12.38
C SER A 6 17.53 -9.44 12.13
N ASN A 7 16.46 -8.92 12.73
CA ASN A 7 15.14 -9.55 12.60
C ASN A 7 13.96 -8.59 12.38
N VAL A 8 14.21 -7.49 11.65
CA VAL A 8 13.11 -6.67 11.12
C VAL A 8 12.70 -7.25 9.77
N GLY A 9 11.63 -8.04 9.76
CA GLY A 9 11.03 -8.63 8.56
C GLY A 9 11.45 -10.08 8.31
N GLY A 10 10.48 -10.99 8.18
CA GLY A 10 10.76 -12.35 7.73
C GLY A 10 11.43 -12.38 6.34
N ARG A 11 12.07 -13.49 5.98
CA ARG A 11 12.66 -13.69 4.64
C ARG A 11 11.60 -13.33 3.57
N PRO A 12 11.93 -12.58 2.50
CA PRO A 12 10.96 -12.09 1.52
C PRO A 12 9.99 -13.19 1.03
N ALA A 13 10.53 -14.36 0.69
CA ALA A 13 9.71 -15.50 0.24
C ALA A 13 8.72 -16.04 1.28
N ALA A 14 9.06 -16.00 2.58
CA ALA A 14 8.17 -16.43 3.65
C ALA A 14 7.04 -15.42 3.86
N VAL A 15 7.35 -14.12 3.79
CA VAL A 15 6.37 -13.04 3.88
C VAL A 15 5.43 -13.05 2.69
N ASP A 16 5.94 -13.25 1.47
CA ASP A 16 5.11 -13.33 0.25
C ASP A 16 4.16 -14.53 0.31
N LYS A 17 4.62 -15.69 0.78
CA LYS A 17 3.75 -16.87 1.01
C LYS A 17 2.66 -16.56 2.03
N LYS A 18 2.98 -15.84 3.10
CA LYS A 18 2.02 -15.42 4.12
C LYS A 18 1.00 -14.45 3.54
N LEU A 19 1.42 -13.48 2.72
CA LEU A 19 0.52 -12.57 2.00
C LEU A 19 -0.43 -13.35 1.11
N GLN A 20 0.07 -14.27 0.28
CA GLN A 20 -0.78 -15.09 -0.58
C GLN A 20 -1.81 -15.91 0.20
N GLN A 21 -1.42 -16.47 1.35
CA GLN A 21 -2.34 -17.18 2.24
C GLN A 21 -3.44 -16.26 2.76
N VAL A 22 -3.10 -15.06 3.24
CA VAL A 22 -4.08 -14.06 3.71
C VAL A 22 -5.01 -13.65 2.57
N LEU A 23 -4.48 -13.34 1.39
CA LEU A 23 -5.29 -12.96 0.23
C LEU A 23 -6.25 -14.07 -0.18
N TYR A 24 -5.82 -15.33 -0.18
CA TYR A 24 -6.69 -16.46 -0.49
C TYR A 24 -7.77 -16.67 0.58
N GLN A 25 -7.46 -16.45 1.85
CA GLN A 25 -8.45 -16.54 2.94
C GLN A 25 -9.52 -15.44 2.83
N GLU A 26 -9.13 -14.22 2.46
CA GLU A 26 -10.03 -13.06 2.39
C GLU A 26 -10.82 -12.97 1.08
N LEU A 27 -10.19 -13.32 -0.05
CA LEU A 27 -10.74 -13.11 -1.40
C LEU A 27 -11.02 -14.42 -2.16
N GLY A 28 -10.56 -15.55 -1.66
CA GLY A 28 -10.68 -16.84 -2.36
C GLY A 28 -9.98 -16.83 -3.72
N SER A 29 -10.62 -17.43 -4.73
CA SER A 29 -10.09 -17.47 -6.10
C SER A 29 -10.06 -16.10 -6.79
N ALA A 30 -10.88 -15.14 -6.33
CA ALA A 30 -10.93 -13.80 -6.92
C ALA A 30 -9.64 -13.00 -6.68
N ALA A 31 -8.78 -13.42 -5.75
CA ALA A 31 -7.49 -12.78 -5.50
C ALA A 31 -6.62 -12.61 -6.77
N ALA A 32 -6.75 -13.53 -7.74
CA ALA A 32 -5.98 -13.49 -8.99
C ALA A 32 -6.50 -12.47 -10.01
N ASP A 33 -7.72 -11.98 -9.85
CA ASP A 33 -8.39 -11.11 -10.84
C ASP A 33 -8.11 -9.62 -10.61
N PHE A 34 -7.61 -9.25 -9.43
CA PHE A 34 -7.29 -7.86 -9.09
C PHE A 34 -5.95 -7.44 -9.68
N LEU A 35 -5.92 -6.24 -10.26
CA LEU A 35 -4.82 -5.66 -11.00
C LEU A 35 -4.89 -4.12 -10.89
N LEU A 36 -3.73 -3.46 -10.86
CA LEU A 36 -3.67 -2.02 -11.05
C LEU A 36 -3.92 -1.70 -12.53
N ILE A 37 -4.72 -0.69 -12.84
CA ILE A 37 -5.04 -0.30 -14.22
C ILE A 37 -5.00 1.23 -14.38
N PRO A 38 -4.65 1.74 -15.58
CA PRO A 38 -4.88 3.14 -15.91
C PRO A 38 -6.38 3.48 -15.87
N ARG A 39 -6.75 4.64 -15.31
CA ARG A 39 -8.12 5.14 -15.28
C ARG A 39 -8.63 5.50 -16.69
N ASP A 40 -7.76 6.08 -17.52
CA ASP A 40 -8.17 6.76 -18.76
C ASP A 40 -7.73 6.02 -20.05
N GLY A 41 -7.44 4.71 -20.03
CA GLY A 41 -6.92 4.09 -21.26
C GLY A 41 -6.63 2.60 -21.23
N PRO A 42 -6.14 2.07 -22.37
CA PRO A 42 -5.81 0.66 -22.50
C PRO A 42 -4.67 0.26 -21.56
N SER A 43 -4.63 -1.02 -21.21
CA SER A 43 -3.50 -1.58 -20.46
C SER A 43 -2.22 -1.38 -21.26
N LEU A 44 -1.30 -0.60 -20.69
CA LEU A 44 0.04 -0.37 -21.22
C LEU A 44 1.02 -1.34 -20.54
N PRO A 45 2.17 -1.65 -21.15
CA PRO A 45 3.22 -2.43 -20.46
C PRO A 45 3.82 -1.71 -19.24
N ARG A 46 3.45 -0.44 -19.01
CA ARG A 46 3.86 0.42 -17.90
C ARG A 46 2.69 1.26 -17.39
N LEU A 47 2.57 1.38 -16.08
CA LEU A 47 1.65 2.34 -15.45
C LEU A 47 2.23 3.76 -15.53
N SER A 48 1.37 4.75 -15.82
CA SER A 48 1.76 6.17 -15.86
C SER A 48 1.82 6.78 -14.46
N PHE A 49 2.74 6.29 -13.62
CA PHE A 49 2.85 6.74 -12.24
C PHE A 49 3.45 8.15 -12.12
N ASN A 50 2.83 8.99 -11.30
CA ASN A 50 3.25 10.36 -11.03
C ASN A 50 3.46 10.52 -9.52
N LEU A 51 4.68 10.18 -9.07
CA LEU A 51 5.05 10.28 -7.66
C LEU A 51 4.84 11.69 -7.08
N PRO A 52 5.25 12.79 -7.74
CA PRO A 52 4.96 14.14 -7.23
C PRO A 52 3.48 14.39 -6.92
N ALA A 53 2.55 13.93 -7.77
CA ALA A 53 1.12 14.09 -7.54
C ALA A 53 0.62 13.27 -6.33
N VAL A 54 1.13 12.05 -6.16
CA VAL A 54 0.82 11.18 -5.01
C VAL A 54 1.29 11.85 -3.72
N MET A 55 2.56 12.29 -3.67
CA MET A 55 3.14 12.89 -2.46
C MET A 55 2.52 14.24 -2.12
N ALA A 56 2.15 15.04 -3.13
CA ALA A 56 1.41 16.28 -2.93
C ALA A 56 0.05 16.03 -2.28
N TYR A 57 -0.68 15.00 -2.75
CA TYR A 57 -1.93 14.59 -2.13
C TYR A 57 -1.73 14.12 -0.69
N CYS A 58 -0.74 13.26 -0.44
CA CYS A 58 -0.46 12.77 0.91
C CYS A 58 -0.17 13.94 1.86
N SER A 59 0.65 14.90 1.44
CA SER A 59 1.00 16.06 2.25
C SER A 59 -0.21 16.97 2.53
N ALA A 60 -1.09 17.15 1.55
CA ALA A 60 -2.25 18.02 1.68
C ALA A 60 -3.36 17.42 2.57
N TYR A 61 -3.60 16.12 2.46
CA TYR A 61 -4.77 15.46 3.06
C TYR A 61 -4.48 14.62 4.30
N CYS A 62 -3.21 14.31 4.62
CA CYS A 62 -2.93 13.55 5.84
C CYS A 62 -3.23 14.35 7.12
N ALA A 63 -3.02 15.68 7.10
CA ALA A 63 -3.05 16.54 8.29
C ALA A 63 -4.42 17.17 8.53
N GLN A 64 -5.26 17.21 7.50
CA GLN A 64 -6.62 17.71 7.59
C GLN A 64 -7.47 16.58 8.14
N SER A 65 -8.06 16.77 9.31
CA SER A 65 -8.92 15.82 10.04
C SER A 65 -10.07 15.18 9.24
N ALA A 66 -10.26 15.56 7.98
CA ALA A 66 -11.14 14.94 6.98
C ALA A 66 -10.58 13.65 6.35
N GLY A 67 -9.25 13.50 6.33
CA GLY A 67 -8.56 12.29 5.91
C GLY A 67 -8.29 12.12 4.44
N ASN A 68 -9.26 12.44 3.58
CA ASN A 68 -9.16 12.29 2.14
C ASN A 68 -10.07 13.33 1.43
N ASP A 69 -10.02 13.42 0.10
CA ASP A 69 -10.89 14.30 -0.70
C ASP A 69 -12.22 13.64 -1.12
N CYS A 70 -12.67 12.60 -0.41
CA CYS A 70 -13.88 11.89 -0.74
C CYS A 70 -15.13 12.53 -0.12
N PRO A 71 -16.20 12.72 -0.90
CA PRO A 71 -17.47 13.22 -0.37
C PRO A 71 -18.18 12.23 0.56
N ASP A 72 -17.79 10.94 0.55
CA ASP A 72 -18.35 9.91 1.44
C ASP A 72 -17.90 10.07 2.91
N GLY A 73 -16.91 10.94 3.16
CA GLY A 73 -16.32 11.14 4.48
C GLY A 73 -15.26 10.08 4.83
N SER A 74 -15.01 9.93 6.14
CA SER A 74 -13.98 9.02 6.67
C SER A 74 -14.53 7.62 6.95
N PHE A 75 -13.80 6.57 6.57
CA PHE A 75 -14.14 5.18 6.91
C PHE A 75 -13.43 4.73 8.22
N PRO A 76 -13.98 3.75 8.97
CA PRO A 76 -13.36 3.23 10.20
C PRO A 76 -11.92 2.67 10.07
N LEU A 77 -11.46 2.40 8.84
CA LEU A 77 -10.12 1.91 8.49
C LEU A 77 -9.62 2.64 7.22
N ASP A 78 -9.67 3.97 7.24
CA ASP A 78 -9.48 4.85 6.07
C ASP A 78 -8.09 4.79 5.41
N CYS A 79 -7.13 4.01 5.93
CA CYS A 79 -5.80 3.93 5.34
C CYS A 79 -5.81 3.41 3.89
N THR A 80 -6.62 2.40 3.57
CA THR A 80 -6.74 1.91 2.19
C THR A 80 -7.39 2.95 1.30
N HIS A 81 -8.46 3.57 1.79
CA HIS A 81 -9.16 4.60 1.06
C HIS A 81 -8.25 5.80 0.76
N PHE A 82 -7.51 6.29 1.75
CA PHE A 82 -6.49 7.33 1.58
C PHE A 82 -5.41 6.93 0.57
N VAL A 83 -4.84 5.73 0.68
CA VAL A 83 -3.80 5.25 -0.25
C VAL A 83 -4.35 5.10 -1.67
N ALA A 84 -5.56 4.55 -1.84
CA ALA A 84 -6.21 4.43 -3.14
C ALA A 84 -6.49 5.80 -3.77
N HIS A 85 -6.93 6.79 -2.96
CA HIS A 85 -7.07 8.17 -3.41
C HIS A 85 -5.75 8.79 -3.86
N SER A 86 -4.67 8.60 -3.09
CA SER A 86 -3.36 9.10 -3.47
C SER A 86 -2.87 8.48 -4.79
N LEU A 87 -3.04 7.15 -4.97
CA LEU A 87 -2.70 6.43 -6.19
C LEU A 87 -3.53 6.91 -7.39
N SER A 88 -4.80 7.24 -7.17
CA SER A 88 -5.69 7.79 -8.21
C SER A 88 -5.21 9.12 -8.79
N LYS A 89 -4.34 9.87 -8.08
CA LYS A 89 -3.73 11.10 -8.60
C LYS A 89 -2.70 10.84 -9.68
N SER A 90 -2.20 9.61 -9.76
CA SER A 90 -1.46 9.08 -10.91
C SER A 90 -2.36 8.46 -11.97
N LYS A 91 -3.69 8.62 -11.87
CA LYS A 91 -4.68 7.97 -12.75
C LYS A 91 -4.56 6.44 -12.75
N ILE A 92 -4.20 5.84 -11.61
CA ILE A 92 -4.11 4.39 -11.44
C ILE A 92 -5.19 3.96 -10.44
N LEU A 93 -5.90 2.88 -10.75
CA LEU A 93 -6.97 2.30 -9.93
C LEU A 93 -6.79 0.79 -9.80
N VAL A 94 -7.54 0.16 -8.89
CA VAL A 94 -7.74 -1.29 -8.88
C VAL A 94 -8.86 -1.63 -9.88
N ASN A 95 -8.71 -2.67 -10.69
CA ASN A 95 -9.80 -3.14 -11.56
C ASN A 95 -10.87 -3.87 -10.74
N LEU A 96 -12.14 -3.72 -11.15
CA LEU A 96 -13.28 -4.48 -10.61
C LEU A 96 -13.33 -4.61 -9.06
N PRO A 97 -13.05 -3.55 -8.28
CA PRO A 97 -13.12 -3.62 -6.82
C PRO A 97 -14.56 -3.97 -6.38
N THR A 98 -14.71 -4.81 -5.35
CA THR A 98 -16.05 -5.19 -4.87
C THR A 98 -16.71 -4.07 -4.08
N ALA A 99 -15.93 -3.10 -3.60
CA ALA A 99 -16.41 -1.89 -2.96
C ALA A 99 -15.59 -0.67 -3.39
N VAL A 100 -16.29 0.41 -3.73
CA VAL A 100 -15.71 1.71 -4.11
C VAL A 100 -16.36 2.84 -3.33
N CYS A 101 -15.63 3.93 -3.16
CA CYS A 101 -16.21 5.20 -2.75
C CYS A 101 -16.83 5.94 -3.96
N ALA A 102 -17.45 7.10 -3.74
CA ALA A 102 -18.04 7.95 -4.78
C ALA A 102 -17.06 8.39 -5.88
N ASN A 103 -15.75 8.43 -5.59
CA ASN A 103 -14.72 8.71 -6.61
C ASN A 103 -14.28 7.47 -7.39
N GLY A 104 -14.89 6.31 -7.15
CA GLY A 104 -14.63 5.06 -7.87
C GLY A 104 -13.29 4.40 -7.50
N VAL A 105 -12.72 4.70 -6.32
CA VAL A 105 -11.47 4.06 -5.86
C VAL A 105 -11.77 2.94 -4.87
N CYS A 106 -10.92 1.91 -4.86
CA CYS A 106 -11.05 0.75 -3.97
C CYS A 106 -10.91 1.15 -2.50
N VAL A 107 -11.77 0.58 -1.65
CA VAL A 107 -11.76 0.81 -0.19
C VAL A 107 -11.36 -0.42 0.63
N ARG A 108 -11.03 -1.55 -0.03
CA ARG A 108 -10.68 -2.81 0.64
C ARG A 108 -9.20 -3.13 0.49
N VAL A 109 -8.50 -3.26 1.61
CA VAL A 109 -7.04 -3.45 1.64
C VAL A 109 -6.59 -4.70 0.87
N ALA A 110 -7.35 -5.80 0.97
CA ALA A 110 -6.98 -7.09 0.41
C ALA A 110 -7.01 -7.02 -1.13
N GLU A 111 -8.02 -6.34 -1.68
CA GLU A 111 -8.12 -6.10 -3.12
C GLU A 111 -6.98 -5.22 -3.62
N LEU A 112 -6.63 -4.15 -2.88
CA LEU A 112 -5.50 -3.30 -3.20
C LEU A 112 -4.17 -4.07 -3.15
N ALA A 113 -3.96 -4.89 -2.11
CA ALA A 113 -2.76 -5.71 -1.95
C ALA A 113 -2.64 -6.76 -3.06
N ALA A 114 -3.75 -7.45 -3.39
CA ALA A 114 -3.82 -8.38 -4.51
C ALA A 114 -3.50 -7.69 -5.84
N ALA A 115 -4.06 -6.49 -6.07
CA ALA A 115 -3.79 -5.70 -7.26
C ALA A 115 -2.30 -5.36 -7.41
N PHE A 116 -1.63 -4.93 -6.34
CA PHE A 116 -0.18 -4.67 -6.37
C PHE A 116 0.63 -5.95 -6.64
N LEU A 117 0.31 -7.05 -5.94
CA LEU A 117 0.97 -8.35 -6.12
C LEU A 117 0.91 -8.80 -7.60
N ASN A 118 -0.28 -8.88 -8.17
CA ASN A 118 -0.49 -9.34 -9.54
C ASN A 118 0.10 -8.37 -10.58
N SER A 119 0.15 -7.08 -10.25
CA SER A 119 0.73 -6.05 -11.12
C SER A 119 2.22 -6.19 -11.32
N THR A 120 2.95 -6.82 -10.37
CA THR A 120 4.39 -7.10 -10.55
C THR A 120 4.68 -8.04 -11.72
N GLY A 121 3.74 -8.93 -12.07
CA GLY A 121 3.85 -9.82 -13.23
C GLY A 121 3.30 -9.22 -14.52
N SER A 122 2.52 -8.13 -14.43
CA SER A 122 1.80 -7.55 -15.59
C SER A 122 2.43 -6.27 -16.11
N TYR A 123 3.11 -5.50 -15.25
CA TYR A 123 3.72 -4.22 -15.61
C TYR A 123 5.21 -4.22 -15.35
N THR A 124 5.97 -3.76 -16.34
CA THR A 124 7.44 -3.71 -16.27
C THR A 124 7.99 -2.73 -15.24
N ASN A 125 7.14 -1.80 -14.77
CA ASN A 125 7.52 -0.78 -13.79
C ASN A 125 6.87 -0.95 -12.42
N VAL A 126 6.18 -2.07 -12.14
CA VAL A 126 5.70 -2.39 -10.81
C VAL A 126 6.60 -3.47 -10.21
N LYS A 127 7.21 -3.20 -9.07
CA LYS A 127 8.24 -4.08 -8.48
C LYS A 127 7.97 -4.35 -7.01
N ARG A 128 8.28 -5.58 -6.58
CA ARG A 128 8.44 -5.94 -5.17
C ARG A 128 9.82 -5.49 -4.67
N ILE A 129 9.85 -4.79 -3.53
CA ILE A 129 11.11 -4.35 -2.89
C ILE A 129 11.54 -5.38 -1.84
N ASN A 130 12.55 -6.17 -2.14
CA ASN A 130 12.91 -7.33 -1.31
C ASN A 130 13.63 -6.95 -0.01
N GLU A 131 14.44 -5.88 -0.03
CA GLU A 131 15.20 -5.42 1.13
C GLU A 131 14.62 -4.10 1.65
N LEU A 132 14.42 -3.99 2.97
CA LEU A 132 13.88 -2.77 3.58
C LEU A 132 14.79 -1.55 3.32
N SER A 133 16.11 -1.76 3.21
CA SER A 133 17.08 -0.72 2.88
C SER A 133 16.93 -0.14 1.47
N ASP A 134 16.30 -0.89 0.55
CA ASP A 134 16.05 -0.43 -0.81
C ASP A 134 14.75 0.39 -0.91
N SER A 135 13.98 0.47 0.18
CA SER A 135 12.77 1.27 0.25
C SER A 135 13.07 2.77 0.15
N ARG A 136 12.09 3.54 -0.32
CA ARG A 136 12.20 4.99 -0.42
C ARG A 136 10.83 5.65 -0.36
N ALA A 137 10.84 6.99 -0.28
CA ALA A 137 9.63 7.79 -0.36
C ALA A 137 8.79 7.44 -1.61
N GLY A 138 7.48 7.24 -1.42
CA GLY A 138 6.55 6.85 -2.47
C GLY A 138 6.29 5.35 -2.61
N ASP A 139 7.05 4.49 -1.94
CA ASP A 139 6.77 3.06 -1.94
C ASP A 139 5.50 2.75 -1.14
N PHE A 140 4.74 1.75 -1.60
CA PHE A 140 3.52 1.26 -0.98
C PHE A 140 3.85 0.09 -0.07
N CYS A 141 3.56 0.21 1.22
CA CYS A 141 3.89 -0.78 2.24
C CYS A 141 2.62 -1.37 2.84
N PHE A 142 2.50 -2.70 2.75
CA PHE A 142 1.39 -3.49 3.28
C PHE A 142 1.86 -4.27 4.51
N VAL A 143 1.09 -4.20 5.59
CA VAL A 143 1.33 -5.00 6.79
C VAL A 143 0.55 -6.30 6.67
N VAL A 144 1.25 -7.43 6.50
CA VAL A 144 0.63 -8.74 6.25
C VAL A 144 0.07 -9.37 7.53
N SER A 145 0.66 -9.05 8.68
CA SER A 145 0.24 -9.64 9.95
C SER A 145 0.59 -8.74 11.12
N TRP A 146 -0.43 -8.48 11.95
CA TRP A 146 -0.28 -7.97 13.30
C TRP A 146 -0.88 -9.02 14.24
N PHE A 147 -0.05 -9.73 15.02
CA PHE A 147 -0.46 -10.73 16.03
C PHE A 147 -1.61 -11.69 15.62
N GLY A 148 -1.64 -12.19 14.37
CA GLY A 148 -2.65 -13.17 13.94
C GLY A 148 -4.10 -12.64 13.87
N VAL A 149 -4.31 -11.34 14.08
CA VAL A 149 -5.60 -10.67 13.89
C VAL A 149 -5.36 -9.54 12.89
N ALA A 150 -5.14 -9.92 11.63
CA ALA A 150 -4.94 -8.96 10.56
C ALA A 150 -6.17 -8.04 10.49
N LYS A 151 -5.95 -6.73 10.65
CA LYS A 151 -6.79 -5.72 10.02
C LYS A 151 -5.92 -4.66 9.37
N ASP A 152 -5.65 -4.91 8.10
CA ASP A 152 -5.92 -3.93 7.07
C ASP A 152 -5.12 -2.63 7.06
N HIS A 153 -3.81 -2.70 7.29
CA HIS A 153 -2.99 -1.49 7.18
C HIS A 153 -2.13 -1.46 5.92
N VAL A 154 -2.37 -0.43 5.12
CA VAL A 154 -1.52 0.00 4.01
C VAL A 154 -1.08 1.43 4.27
N MET A 155 0.17 1.70 3.91
CA MET A 155 0.80 3.01 4.09
C MET A 155 1.66 3.35 2.87
N ILE A 156 1.96 4.63 2.68
CA ILE A 156 2.96 5.09 1.72
C ILE A 156 4.17 5.57 2.49
N LEU A 157 5.36 5.16 2.09
CA LEU A 157 6.58 5.61 2.74
C LEU A 157 6.83 7.09 2.42
N ALA A 158 7.12 7.88 3.46
CA ALA A 158 7.56 9.26 3.34
C ALA A 158 9.10 9.35 3.24
N ASP A 159 9.81 8.28 3.59
CA ASP A 159 11.27 8.16 3.55
C ASP A 159 11.68 6.68 3.52
N THR A 160 12.97 6.39 3.38
CA THR A 160 13.53 5.04 3.50
C THR A 160 13.31 4.47 4.92
N ILE A 161 13.01 3.18 5.01
CA ILE A 161 12.96 2.45 6.28
C ILE A 161 14.39 2.25 6.79
N SER A 162 14.64 2.62 8.04
CA SER A 162 15.94 2.48 8.69
C SER A 162 15.79 1.70 10.00
N GLY A 163 16.47 0.54 10.08
CA GLY A 163 16.27 -0.40 11.17
C GLY A 163 14.81 -0.85 11.25
N ALA A 164 14.21 -0.72 12.43
CA ALA A 164 12.81 -1.09 12.66
C ALA A 164 11.81 0.08 12.52
N ARG A 165 12.22 1.22 11.94
CA ARG A 165 11.39 2.43 11.91
C ARG A 165 11.30 3.00 10.50
N GLY A 166 10.15 3.54 10.16
CA GLY A 166 9.90 4.18 8.87
C GLY A 166 9.06 5.43 9.02
N ARG A 167 9.28 6.44 8.17
CA ARG A 167 8.36 7.58 8.07
C ARG A 167 7.27 7.26 7.07
N VAL A 168 6.01 7.46 7.46
CA VAL A 168 4.89 6.95 6.67
C VAL A 168 3.74 7.94 6.58
N TYR A 169 3.04 7.91 5.45
CA TYR A 169 1.72 8.48 5.26
C TYR A 169 0.67 7.36 5.39
N GLY A 170 -0.30 7.54 6.28
CA GLY A 170 -1.37 6.58 6.49
C GLY A 170 -2.44 7.10 7.44
N HIS A 171 -3.71 6.92 7.07
CA HIS A 171 -4.80 7.62 7.74
C HIS A 171 -5.14 7.08 9.14
N THR A 172 -5.09 5.77 9.38
CA THR A 172 -5.65 5.15 10.62
C THR A 172 -5.18 5.79 11.94
N ASN A 173 -4.01 6.44 11.96
CA ASN A 173 -3.53 7.24 13.11
C ASN A 173 -3.10 8.67 12.73
N ASN A 174 -3.60 9.25 11.64
CA ASN A 174 -3.17 10.55 11.06
C ASN A 174 -1.64 10.63 10.85
N ARG A 175 -1.02 9.54 10.39
CA ARG A 175 0.43 9.49 10.19
C ARG A 175 0.78 10.37 8.99
N CYS A 176 1.44 11.49 9.25
CA CYS A 176 1.80 12.54 8.29
C CYS A 176 3.30 12.62 8.04
N GLY A 177 3.92 11.55 7.52
CA GLY A 177 5.37 11.46 7.46
C GLY A 177 6.01 11.28 8.85
N GLU A 178 5.21 10.79 9.79
CA GLU A 178 5.63 10.50 11.15
C GLU A 178 6.44 9.21 11.19
N LEU A 179 7.43 9.19 12.09
CA LEU A 179 8.28 8.03 12.31
C LEU A 179 7.54 7.00 13.15
N VAL A 180 7.23 5.85 12.56
CA VAL A 180 6.52 4.75 13.22
C VAL A 180 7.45 3.59 13.52
N ASP A 181 7.10 2.85 14.56
CA ASP A 181 7.73 1.58 14.87
C ASP A 181 7.10 0.46 14.02
N LEU A 182 7.95 -0.27 13.31
CA LEU A 182 7.63 -1.39 12.43
C LEU A 182 8.26 -2.70 12.93
N THR A 183 8.80 -2.69 14.16
CA THR A 183 9.31 -3.89 14.83
C THR A 183 8.26 -4.99 14.83
N GLU A 184 8.70 -6.24 14.57
CA GLU A 184 7.86 -7.45 14.55
C GLU A 184 6.73 -7.45 13.50
N GLN A 185 6.72 -6.51 12.55
CA GLN A 185 5.75 -6.50 11.45
C GLN A 185 6.30 -7.24 10.21
N ASP A 186 5.47 -8.09 9.63
CA ASP A 186 5.71 -8.65 8.30
C ASP A 186 5.27 -7.64 7.25
N LEU A 187 6.24 -7.04 6.57
CA LEU A 187 6.02 -5.99 5.57
C LEU A 187 6.21 -6.49 4.15
N VAL A 188 5.29 -6.11 3.27
CA VAL A 188 5.41 -6.27 1.83
C VAL A 188 5.40 -4.90 1.20
N ILE A 189 6.48 -4.58 0.48
CA ILE A 189 6.70 -3.26 -0.11
C ILE A 189 6.72 -3.39 -1.63
N TYR A 190 5.97 -2.50 -2.28
CA TYR A 190 5.91 -2.36 -3.72
C TYR A 190 6.27 -0.95 -4.17
N ARG A 191 6.81 -0.84 -5.39
CA ARG A 191 7.18 0.42 -6.04
C ARG A 191 6.63 0.47 -7.45
N ILE A 192 6.21 1.65 -7.90
CA ILE A 192 5.90 1.94 -9.30
C ILE A 192 6.93 2.95 -9.82
N GLU A 193 7.61 2.66 -10.95
CA GLU A 193 8.74 3.44 -11.52
C GLU A 193 8.43 4.24 -12.79
#